data_AF-I2JKM8-F1
#
_entry.id   AF-I2JKM8-F1
#
_cell.length_a   1.000
_cell.length_b   1.000
_cell.length_c   1.000
_cell.angle_alpha   90.00
_cell.angle_beta   90.00
_cell.angle_gamma   90.00
#
_symmetry.space_group_name_H-M   'P 1'
#
loop_
_entity.id
_entity.type
_entity.pdbx_description
1 polymer ?
#
loop_
_entity_poly.entity_id
_entity_poly.type
_entity_poly.pdbx_seq_one_letter_code
_entity_poly.pdbx_strand_id
1 'polypeptide(L)'
;MCAPSVHGIISVPFGHIRLLTTVQVNALCPDFKTILAYHGFTPDNYDFEQAVVGLAYDIDFALHEARSCFDISKTVFRRRPWELNSMLAVDLWLLPGLAVNTGVTFLYQKWVTELRYQKPVVEQINTSMSHTNAHIRVLMISDWNAITIELRLNAVQR
;
A
#
# COMPACT_ATOMS: atom_id res chain seq x y z
N MET A 1 27.67 4.55 -13.65
CA MET A 1 27.36 3.52 -14.67
C MET A 1 26.38 2.56 -14.02
N CYS A 2 25.10 2.61 -14.42
CA CYS A 2 24.04 1.81 -13.79
C CYS A 2 23.93 0.44 -14.46
N ALA A 3 23.86 -0.61 -13.65
CA ALA A 3 23.63 -1.97 -14.10
C ALA A 3 22.18 -2.15 -14.60
N PRO A 4 21.92 -3.10 -15.52
CA PRO A 4 20.59 -3.28 -16.12
C PRO A 4 19.59 -3.84 -15.10
N SER A 5 18.43 -3.18 -14.99
CA SER A 5 17.31 -3.58 -14.12
C SER A 5 16.61 -4.82 -14.69
N VAL A 6 16.51 -5.89 -13.90
CA VAL A 6 15.73 -7.08 -14.27
C VAL A 6 14.26 -6.81 -13.98
N HIS A 7 13.44 -6.79 -15.04
CA HIS A 7 12.00 -6.59 -14.95
C HIS A 7 11.33 -7.95 -14.66
N GLY A 8 10.97 -8.19 -13.40
CA GLY A 8 10.15 -9.34 -13.02
C GLY A 8 8.67 -8.99 -13.07
N ILE A 9 7.94 -9.55 -14.04
CA ILE A 9 6.47 -9.50 -14.04
C ILE A 9 6.00 -10.68 -13.19
N ILE A 10 5.50 -10.42 -11.99
CA ILE A 10 4.73 -11.44 -11.25
C ILE A 10 3.28 -11.29 -11.69
N SER A 11 2.84 -12.20 -12.57
CA SER A 11 1.42 -12.33 -12.91
C SER A 11 0.74 -13.07 -11.78
N VAL A 12 -0.12 -12.38 -11.03
CA VAL A 12 -1.04 -13.02 -10.09
C VAL A 12 -2.34 -13.28 -10.85
N PRO A 13 -2.72 -14.54 -11.15
CA PRO A 13 -3.91 -14.81 -11.92
C PRO A 13 -5.14 -14.57 -11.05
N PHE A 14 -5.86 -13.48 -11.32
CA PHE A 14 -7.23 -13.27 -10.89
C PHE A 14 -8.12 -13.20 -12.12
N GLY A 15 -9.29 -13.83 -12.07
CA GLY A 15 -10.22 -13.95 -13.20
C GLY A 15 -10.32 -12.70 -14.06
N HIS A 16 -10.10 -12.87 -15.37
CA HIS A 16 -10.19 -11.87 -16.46
C HIS A 16 -9.49 -10.50 -16.29
N ILE A 17 -8.80 -10.21 -15.19
CA ILE A 17 -8.11 -8.95 -14.94
C ILE A 17 -6.61 -9.23 -14.78
N ARG A 18 -5.82 -8.86 -15.79
CA ARG A 18 -4.37 -8.81 -15.67
C ARG A 18 -3.98 -7.53 -14.94
N LEU A 19 -3.67 -7.63 -13.65
CA LEU A 19 -2.93 -6.59 -12.94
C LEU A 19 -1.49 -6.56 -13.48
N LEU A 20 -1.11 -5.45 -14.08
CA LEU A 20 0.29 -5.16 -14.38
C LEU A 20 0.95 -4.71 -13.07
N THR A 21 1.27 -5.66 -12.20
CA THR A 21 2.05 -5.41 -10.99
C THR A 21 3.53 -5.38 -11.38
N THR A 22 4.12 -4.19 -11.47
CA THR A 22 5.57 -4.06 -11.65
C THR A 22 6.24 -4.30 -10.30
N VAL A 23 6.76 -5.50 -10.07
CA VAL A 23 7.61 -5.79 -8.91
C VAL A 23 9.02 -5.31 -9.23
N GLN A 24 9.35 -4.08 -8.85
CA GLN A 24 10.72 -3.56 -8.96
C GLN A 24 11.57 -4.15 -7.83
N VAL A 25 12.32 -5.22 -8.14
CA VAL A 25 13.39 -5.71 -7.25
C VAL A 25 14.61 -4.82 -7.49
N ASN A 26 14.94 -3.95 -6.53
CA ASN A 26 16.09 -3.02 -6.49
C ASN A 26 15.94 -1.62 -7.12
N ALA A 27 14.74 -1.05 -7.22
CA ALA A 27 14.62 0.38 -7.55
C ALA A 27 14.88 1.26 -6.32
N LEU A 28 15.61 2.35 -6.50
CA LEU A 28 15.64 3.48 -5.56
C LEU A 28 14.23 3.76 -5.06
N CYS A 29 14.07 3.82 -3.75
CA CYS A 29 12.82 4.12 -3.07
C CYS A 29 12.13 5.31 -3.76
N PRO A 30 10.97 5.15 -4.43
CA PRO A 30 10.39 6.23 -5.21
C PRO A 30 10.05 7.40 -4.29
N ASP A 31 10.49 8.60 -4.69
CA ASP A 31 10.17 9.86 -4.03
C ASP A 31 8.77 10.30 -4.45
N PHE A 32 7.78 9.77 -3.75
CA PHE A 32 6.37 10.06 -4.00
C PHE A 32 6.06 11.55 -3.84
N LYS A 33 6.77 12.28 -2.98
CA LYS A 33 6.63 13.74 -2.86
C LYS A 33 6.82 14.45 -4.20
N THR A 34 7.84 14.08 -4.96
CA THR A 34 8.10 14.67 -6.28
C THR A 34 6.99 14.34 -7.28
N ILE A 35 6.47 13.10 -7.25
CA ILE A 35 5.37 12.67 -8.13
C ILE A 35 4.08 13.44 -7.79
N LEU A 36 3.75 13.57 -6.50
CA LEU A 36 2.60 14.34 -6.03
C LEU A 36 2.66 15.79 -6.53
N ALA A 37 3.80 16.45 -6.35
CA ALA A 37 3.99 17.83 -6.80
C ALA A 37 3.86 17.97 -8.32
N TYR A 38 4.38 17.01 -9.10
CA TYR A 38 4.22 16.97 -10.55
C TYR A 38 2.74 16.90 -10.98
N HIS A 39 1.91 16.19 -10.20
CA HIS A 39 0.47 16.11 -10.42
C HIS A 39 -0.33 17.24 -9.74
N GLY A 40 0.35 18.27 -9.22
CA GLY A 40 -0.30 19.43 -8.63
C GLY A 40 -0.79 19.23 -7.19
N PHE A 41 -0.42 18.15 -6.52
CA PHE A 41 -0.74 17.92 -5.11
C PHE A 41 0.38 18.46 -4.22
N THR A 42 0.19 19.64 -3.64
CA THR A 42 1.11 20.26 -2.69
C THR A 42 0.39 20.66 -1.40
N PRO A 43 1.11 20.87 -0.27
CA PRO A 43 0.47 21.28 0.98
C PRO A 43 -0.32 22.60 0.90
N ASP A 44 0.00 23.45 -0.08
CA ASP A 44 -0.64 24.74 -0.26
C ASP A 44 -2.01 24.66 -0.95
N ASN A 45 -2.28 23.58 -1.69
CA ASN A 45 -3.45 23.48 -2.57
C ASN A 45 -4.27 22.21 -2.38
N TYR A 46 -3.88 21.32 -1.45
CA TYR A 46 -4.54 20.06 -1.22
C TYR A 46 -4.61 19.70 0.27
N ASP A 47 -5.78 19.25 0.71
CA ASP A 47 -6.04 18.83 2.09
C ASP A 47 -5.65 17.35 2.29
N PHE A 48 -4.38 17.13 2.64
CA PHE A 48 -3.87 15.79 2.96
C PHE A 48 -4.45 15.21 4.26
N GLU A 49 -4.86 16.06 5.22
CA GLU A 49 -5.43 15.61 6.49
C GLU A 49 -6.73 14.83 6.24
N GLN A 50 -7.65 15.41 5.46
CA GLN A 50 -8.92 14.75 5.13
C GLN A 50 -8.70 13.46 4.34
N ALA A 51 -7.80 13.46 3.37
CA ALA A 51 -7.48 12.27 2.59
C ALA A 51 -6.94 11.13 3.47
N VAL A 52 -6.03 11.44 4.41
CA VAL A 52 -5.46 10.47 5.34
C VAL A 52 -6.50 9.94 6.32
N VAL A 53 -7.38 10.80 6.84
CA VAL A 53 -8.45 10.38 7.76
C VAL A 53 -9.41 9.44 7.04
N GLY A 54 -9.90 9.82 5.85
CA GLY A 54 -10.82 9.00 5.06
C GLY A 54 -10.24 7.62 4.76
N LEU A 55 -9.03 7.58 4.20
CA LEU A 55 -8.40 6.31 3.88
C LEU A 55 -8.09 5.46 5.12
N ALA A 56 -7.71 6.06 6.25
CA ALA A 56 -7.49 5.30 7.48
C ALA A 56 -8.78 4.56 7.91
N TYR A 57 -9.95 5.20 7.76
CA TYR A 57 -11.24 4.54 8.00
C TYR A 57 -11.54 3.44 6.98
N ASP A 58 -11.27 3.69 5.69
CA ASP A 58 -11.50 2.70 4.64
C ASP A 58 -10.65 1.44 4.85
N ILE A 59 -9.36 1.61 5.21
CA ILE A 59 -8.46 0.50 5.54
C ILE A 59 -8.95 -0.23 6.79
N ASP A 60 -9.30 0.51 7.85
CA ASP A 60 -9.79 -0.10 9.08
C ASP A 60 -11.04 -0.97 8.82
N PHE A 61 -11.99 -0.45 8.05
CA PHE A 61 -13.20 -1.16 7.66
C PHE A 61 -12.89 -2.40 6.80
N ALA A 62 -12.04 -2.26 5.78
CA ALA A 62 -11.66 -3.37 4.89
C ALA A 62 -10.94 -4.51 5.65
N LEU A 63 -10.22 -4.18 6.72
CA LEU A 63 -9.50 -5.13 7.56
C LEU A 63 -10.38 -5.79 8.63
N HIS A 64 -11.48 -5.16 9.07
CA HIS A 64 -12.37 -5.66 10.14
C HIS A 64 -13.38 -6.74 9.68
N GLU A 65 -13.24 -7.29 8.48
CA GLU A 65 -14.11 -8.38 8.04
C GLU A 65 -13.89 -9.66 8.88
N ALA A 66 -14.94 -10.44 9.11
CA ALA A 66 -14.91 -11.70 9.87
C ALA A 66 -13.88 -12.75 9.37
N ARG A 67 -13.36 -12.57 8.15
CA ARG A 67 -12.36 -13.45 7.50
C ARG A 67 -10.95 -12.84 7.47
N SER A 68 -10.71 -11.76 8.19
CA SER A 68 -9.41 -11.10 8.23
C SER A 68 -8.32 -12.04 8.72
N CYS A 69 -7.16 -12.02 8.06
CA CYS A 69 -5.96 -12.74 8.49
C CYS A 69 -5.13 -11.95 9.52
N PHE A 70 -5.58 -10.76 9.91
CA PHE A 70 -4.86 -9.86 10.80
C PHE A 70 -5.43 -9.88 12.22
N ASP A 71 -4.53 -9.78 13.20
CA ASP A 71 -4.86 -9.49 14.59
C ASP A 71 -5.17 -7.99 14.70
N ILE A 72 -6.45 -7.67 14.55
CA ILE A 72 -6.95 -6.30 14.53
C ILE A 72 -6.62 -5.55 15.83
N SER A 73 -6.59 -6.25 16.97
CA SER A 73 -6.24 -5.66 18.26
C SER A 73 -4.80 -5.11 18.32
N LYS A 74 -3.93 -5.58 17.42
CA LYS A 74 -2.53 -5.14 17.31
C LYS A 74 -2.29 -4.22 16.12
N THR A 75 -3.33 -3.85 15.38
CA THR A 75 -3.20 -2.94 14.25
C THR A 75 -2.94 -1.54 14.75
N VAL A 76 -1.91 -0.87 14.23
CA VAL A 76 -1.53 0.48 14.63
C VAL A 76 -1.54 1.41 13.42
N PHE A 77 -2.41 2.41 13.45
CA PHE A 77 -2.44 3.48 12.47
C PHE A 77 -1.62 4.68 12.94
N ARG A 78 -0.74 5.18 12.08
CA ARG A 78 0.01 6.44 12.29
C ARG A 78 -0.30 7.38 11.13
N ARG A 79 -1.10 8.41 11.41
CA ARG A 79 -1.45 9.46 10.46
C ARG A 79 -0.36 10.53 10.47
N ARG A 80 0.20 10.83 9.31
CA ARG A 80 1.31 11.78 9.09
C ARG A 80 1.09 12.54 7.79
N PRO A 81 -0.01 13.29 7.64
CA PRO A 81 -0.43 13.87 6.36
C PRO A 81 0.60 14.80 5.71
N TRP A 82 1.49 15.38 6.50
CA TRP A 82 2.58 16.24 6.03
C TRP A 82 3.79 15.46 5.51
N GLU A 83 3.91 14.17 5.85
CA GLU A 83 4.96 13.29 5.38
C GLU A 83 4.56 12.66 4.06
N LEU A 84 4.69 13.45 2.99
CA LEU A 84 4.19 13.13 1.65
C LEU A 84 4.70 11.81 1.06
N ASN A 85 5.79 11.25 1.59
CA ASN A 85 6.32 9.94 1.18
C ASN A 85 5.70 8.75 1.93
N SER A 86 4.95 9.01 3.01
CA SER A 86 4.28 8.01 3.83
C SER A 86 3.21 8.65 4.74
N MET A 87 2.18 9.22 4.11
CA MET A 87 1.14 9.99 4.79
C MET A 87 0.34 9.16 5.79
N LEU A 88 0.16 7.87 5.48
CA LEU A 88 -0.45 6.91 6.38
C LEU A 88 0.50 5.72 6.55
N ALA A 89 0.90 5.42 7.79
CA ALA A 89 1.58 4.17 8.11
C ALA A 89 0.66 3.26 8.92
N VAL A 90 0.60 1.99 8.55
CA VAL A 90 -0.19 0.97 9.24
C VAL A 90 0.71 -0.22 9.54
N ASP A 91 0.88 -0.52 10.82
CA ASP A 91 1.54 -1.75 11.26
C ASP A 91 0.46 -2.81 11.51
N LEU A 92 0.59 -3.94 10.80
CA LEU A 92 -0.34 -5.05 10.78
C LEU A 92 0.36 -6.31 11.31
N TRP A 93 -0.35 -7.06 12.15
CA TRP A 93 0.13 -8.32 12.69
C TRP A 93 -0.74 -9.46 12.19
N LEU A 94 -0.11 -10.52 11.69
CA LEU A 94 -0.85 -11.71 11.26
C LEU A 94 -1.29 -12.55 12.45
N LEU A 95 -2.42 -13.25 12.27
CA LEU A 95 -2.83 -14.28 13.21
C LEU A 95 -1.75 -15.39 13.30
N PRO A 96 -1.59 -16.04 14.47
CA PRO A 96 -0.51 -17.01 14.67
C PRO A 96 -0.50 -18.17 13.66
N GLY A 97 0.68 -18.45 13.11
CA GLY A 97 0.89 -19.54 12.15
C GLY A 97 0.54 -19.21 10.70
N LEU A 98 0.11 -17.98 10.39
CA LEU A 98 -0.07 -17.53 9.02
C LEU A 98 1.25 -17.03 8.42
N ALA A 99 1.49 -17.37 7.15
CA ALA A 99 2.62 -16.89 6.39
C ALA A 99 2.39 -15.44 5.92
N VAL A 100 3.46 -14.67 5.80
CA VAL A 100 3.43 -13.28 5.29
C VAL A 100 2.72 -13.18 3.94
N ASN A 101 2.96 -14.14 3.04
CA ASN A 101 2.33 -14.16 1.72
C ASN A 101 0.79 -14.21 1.78
N THR A 102 0.21 -14.85 2.81
CA THR A 102 -1.24 -14.86 3.03
C THR A 102 -1.76 -13.45 3.30
N GLY A 103 -1.08 -12.72 4.19
CA GLY A 103 -1.41 -11.33 4.50
C GLY A 103 -1.29 -10.39 3.32
N VAL A 104 -0.19 -10.52 2.58
CA VAL A 104 0.04 -9.73 1.36
C VAL A 104 -1.05 -10.01 0.34
N THR A 105 -1.38 -11.28 0.09
CA THR A 105 -2.44 -11.68 -0.85
C THR A 105 -3.80 -11.11 -0.45
N PHE A 106 -4.17 -11.21 0.83
CA PHE A 106 -5.41 -10.64 1.34
C PHE A 106 -5.46 -9.12 1.13
N LEU A 107 -4.37 -8.41 1.45
CA LEU A 107 -4.30 -6.96 1.22
C LEU A 107 -4.44 -6.60 -0.24
N TYR A 108 -3.80 -7.32 -1.17
CA TYR A 108 -3.97 -7.06 -2.60
C TYR A 108 -5.41 -7.30 -3.06
N GLN A 109 -6.10 -8.31 -2.52
CA GLN A 109 -7.51 -8.54 -2.81
C GLN A 109 -8.34 -7.34 -2.36
N LYS A 110 -8.24 -6.97 -1.08
CA LYS A 110 -8.92 -5.79 -0.51
C LYS A 110 -8.57 -4.50 -1.23
N TRP A 111 -7.32 -4.39 -1.67
CA TRP A 111 -6.85 -3.25 -2.43
C TRP A 111 -7.65 -3.08 -3.71
N VAL A 112 -7.71 -4.13 -4.52
CA VAL A 112 -8.35 -4.08 -5.84
C VAL A 112 -9.88 -3.97 -5.74
N THR A 113 -10.48 -4.53 -4.69
CA THR A 113 -11.94 -4.56 -4.54
C THR A 113 -12.52 -3.36 -3.81
N GLU A 114 -11.80 -2.80 -2.82
CA GLU A 114 -12.37 -1.84 -1.86
C GLU A 114 -11.55 -0.55 -1.73
N LEU A 115 -10.21 -0.62 -1.72
CA LEU A 115 -9.36 0.53 -1.34
C LEU A 115 -8.85 1.35 -2.53
N ARG A 116 -8.75 0.74 -3.71
CA ARG A 116 -8.25 1.38 -4.92
C ARG A 116 -9.24 2.43 -5.42
N TYR A 117 -8.74 3.60 -5.82
CA TYR A 117 -9.54 4.59 -6.55
C TYR A 117 -10.11 4.01 -7.84
N GLN A 118 -11.39 4.26 -8.14
CA GLN A 118 -12.05 3.69 -9.33
C GLN A 118 -11.38 4.08 -10.65
N LYS A 119 -10.74 5.26 -10.71
CA LYS A 119 -10.03 5.79 -11.89
C LYS A 119 -8.73 6.45 -11.45
N PRO A 120 -7.69 5.68 -11.13
CA PRO A 120 -6.42 6.25 -10.72
C PRO A 120 -5.72 6.84 -11.95
N VAL A 121 -5.25 8.09 -11.84
CA VAL A 121 -4.30 8.72 -12.78
C VAL A 121 -2.92 8.09 -12.59
N VAL A 122 -2.53 7.85 -11.33
CA VAL A 122 -1.31 7.12 -10.96
C VAL A 122 -1.62 6.12 -9.87
N GLU A 123 -1.08 4.92 -10.01
CA GLU A 123 -1.07 3.91 -8.97
C GLU A 123 0.29 3.21 -8.99
N GLN A 124 1.01 3.27 -7.87
CA GLN A 124 2.27 2.55 -7.70
C GLN A 124 2.23 1.77 -6.40
N ILE A 125 2.41 0.46 -6.48
CA ILE A 125 2.48 -0.43 -5.32
C ILE A 125 3.85 -1.11 -5.35
N ASN A 126 4.66 -0.83 -4.34
CA ASN A 126 5.98 -1.42 -4.16
C ASN A 126 5.94 -2.35 -2.95
N THR A 127 6.15 -3.64 -3.17
CA THR A 127 6.21 -4.63 -2.09
C THR A 127 7.62 -5.16 -1.96
N SER A 128 8.20 -5.03 -0.76
CA SER A 128 9.34 -5.81 -0.33
C SER A 128 8.87 -6.82 0.72
N MET A 129 9.39 -8.04 0.66
CA MET A 129 8.93 -9.13 1.53
C MET A 129 10.09 -10.03 1.91
N SER A 130 10.05 -10.50 3.15
CA SER A 130 10.84 -11.60 3.68
C SER A 130 9.93 -12.70 4.22
N HIS A 131 10.49 -13.74 4.82
CA HIS A 131 9.72 -14.81 5.45
C HIS A 131 8.91 -14.35 6.67
N THR A 132 9.31 -13.26 7.33
CA THR A 132 8.76 -12.83 8.63
C THR A 132 8.07 -11.47 8.56
N ASN A 133 8.35 -10.68 7.52
CA ASN A 133 7.73 -9.38 7.34
C ASN A 133 7.47 -9.07 5.86
N ALA A 134 6.54 -8.14 5.62
CA ALA A 134 6.41 -7.45 4.35
C ALA A 134 6.26 -5.94 4.58
N HIS A 135 6.73 -5.17 3.62
CA HIS A 135 6.60 -3.72 3.58
C HIS A 135 6.03 -3.34 2.22
N ILE A 136 4.83 -2.79 2.24
CA ILE A 136 4.10 -2.37 1.05
C ILE A 136 4.01 -0.85 1.09
N ARG A 137 4.55 -0.19 0.06
CA ARG A 137 4.45 1.25 -0.11
C ARG A 137 3.54 1.53 -1.30
N VAL A 138 2.60 2.43 -1.12
CA VAL A 138 1.62 2.75 -2.14
C VAL A 138 1.58 4.25 -2.39
N LEU A 139 1.48 4.63 -3.66
CA LEU A 139 1.06 5.95 -4.11
C LEU A 139 -0.20 5.77 -4.93
N MET A 140 -1.25 6.51 -4.60
CA MET A 140 -2.45 6.66 -5.43
C MET A 140 -2.68 8.13 -5.73
N ILE A 141 -3.00 8.41 -6.99
CA ILE A 141 -3.42 9.72 -7.48
C ILE A 141 -4.64 9.51 -8.37
N SER A 142 -5.66 10.31 -8.18
CA SER A 142 -6.81 10.50 -9.08
C SER A 142 -6.88 11.99 -9.45
N ASP A 143 -7.87 12.36 -10.26
CA ASP A 143 -8.09 13.77 -10.63
C ASP A 143 -8.29 14.70 -9.41
N TRP A 144 -8.77 14.16 -8.29
CA TRP A 144 -9.21 14.97 -7.14
C TRP A 144 -8.60 14.55 -5.81
N ASN A 145 -7.82 13.47 -5.77
CA ASN A 145 -7.34 12.91 -4.52
C ASN A 145 -5.98 12.24 -4.72
N ALA A 146 -5.08 12.44 -3.77
CA ALA A 146 -3.79 11.78 -3.73
C ALA A 146 -3.39 11.37 -2.31
N ILE A 147 -2.76 10.20 -2.20
CA ILE A 147 -2.31 9.66 -0.91
C ILE A 147 -1.11 8.73 -1.06
N THR A 148 -0.26 8.73 -0.03
CA THR A 148 0.82 7.74 0.10
C THR A 148 0.70 6.95 1.38
N ILE A 149 0.95 5.64 1.26
CA ILE A 149 0.70 4.69 2.33
C ILE A 149 1.90 3.79 2.51
N GLU A 150 2.13 3.40 3.75
CA GLU A 150 3.07 2.39 4.16
C GLU A 150 2.34 1.34 5.00
N LEU A 151 2.29 0.10 4.52
CA LEU A 151 1.76 -1.04 5.25
C LEU A 151 2.94 -1.93 5.66
N ARG A 152 3.13 -2.16 6.94
CA ARG A 152 4.10 -3.12 7.47
C ARG A 152 3.36 -4.33 8.01
N LEU A 153 3.64 -5.50 7.47
CA LEU A 153 3.07 -6.76 7.92
C LEU A 153 4.13 -7.52 8.70
N ASN A 154 3.74 -8.04 9.86
CA ASN A 154 4.61 -8.84 10.72
C ASN A 154 3.96 -10.18 11.00
N ALA A 155 4.68 -11.27 10.73
CA ALA A 155 4.26 -12.60 11.15
C ALA A 155 4.61 -12.81 12.63
N VAL A 156 3.67 -13.41 13.38
CA VAL A 156 3.95 -13.87 14.74
C VAL A 156 4.71 -15.18 14.65
N GLN A 157 5.99 -15.17 15.05
CA GLN A 157 6.78 -16.39 15.19
C GLN A 157 6.22 -17.22 16.34
N ARG A 158 6.05 -18.52 16.10
CA ARG A 158 5.65 -19.50 17.12
C ARG A 158 6.84 -19.85 18.00
#